data_AF-A0A494TKG1-F1
#
_entry.id   AF-A0A494TKG1-F1
#
_cell.length_a   1.000
_cell.length_b   1.000
_cell.length_c   1.000
_cell.angle_alpha   90.00
_cell.angle_beta   90.00
_cell.angle_gamma   90.00
#
_symmetry.space_group_name_H-M   'P 1'
#
loop_
_entity.id
_entity.type
_entity.pdbx_description
1 polymer ?
#
loop_
_entity_poly.entity_id
_entity_poly.type
_entity_poly.pdbx_seq_one_letter_code
_entity_poly.pdbx_strand_id
1 'polypeptide(L)'
;MKLGLAIATALLATSAAVGTAQASTASTANVTLPVQLGPNARAQYQEIFAAIDAQAWTDASAKLDAMPSGPLHPIARSLIYLGKGSPKIDGPALAALATQAPDLPQSVALVRLAAARGADAVPMLPEVRQLYWLGTAPRRTRVSATVGDPQSAWLAAQILPLIKDDRPIDAEALLVSNEDKLSPAAATEWRQRVAWSYYLTGDDKNARALAARASSGTGDWAAQGQWVAGLAAWRQKDWKGASEAFTAQTRMTSDPEMVAAGHYWAARAAMAAKQPDQIQPHLRAAARLDETFYGLLAQAAMGLAPARDDDGSATIRAVADHPNVRTALALAEIGQLDRADELIRWQARIGLPIEHATLTLIAGKLNLPSTQLWLAHNGPTGARTTAEGRYPAPSTWIPQGGWRVDKSLVFAHALQESNFRVNATSAAGARGLMQVMPATAQIMARNKGEAFTGSLASPSVNMEYGQSYIEKLRDMSQTGGLLPKVIAAYNCGPAPLDRWNARGEALNRDPLLYIESISYWETRGYVTTVMRNYWMYQQQAGKKTASRDALVQGQWPKFPGAVQVASTERVGN
;
A
#
# COMPACT_ATOMS: atom_id res chain seq x y z
N MET A 1 -56.21 -15.32 36.72
CA MET A 1 -55.67 -13.96 36.48
C MET A 1 -54.21 -14.09 36.08
N LYS A 2 -53.93 -13.74 34.82
CA LYS A 2 -52.58 -13.60 34.24
C LYS A 2 -51.98 -12.27 34.69
N LEU A 3 -50.66 -12.15 34.78
CA LEU A 3 -49.86 -11.33 33.86
C LEU A 3 -48.37 -11.39 34.24
N GLY A 4 -47.55 -11.88 33.30
CA GLY A 4 -46.11 -11.63 33.29
C GLY A 4 -45.84 -10.26 32.66
N LEU A 5 -44.72 -9.63 33.06
CA LEU A 5 -44.30 -8.34 32.53
C LEU A 5 -42.93 -8.50 31.86
N ALA A 6 -42.96 -8.49 30.52
CA ALA A 6 -41.79 -8.38 29.67
C ALA A 6 -41.34 -6.91 29.62
N ILE A 7 -40.06 -6.65 29.86
CA ILE A 7 -39.46 -5.32 29.71
C ILE A 7 -38.96 -5.22 28.26
N ALA A 8 -39.67 -4.44 27.47
CA ALA A 8 -39.32 -4.11 26.10
C ALA A 8 -38.31 -2.94 26.07
N THR A 9 -37.14 -3.17 25.49
CA THR A 9 -36.17 -2.14 25.07
C THR A 9 -36.73 -1.37 23.87
N ALA A 10 -37.14 -0.12 24.09
CA ALA A 10 -37.47 0.82 23.03
C ALA A 10 -36.21 1.58 22.59
N LEU A 11 -35.67 1.23 21.42
CA LEU A 11 -34.75 2.08 20.65
C LEU A 11 -35.58 3.14 19.93
N LEU A 12 -35.50 4.39 20.38
CA LEU A 12 -35.99 5.53 19.60
C LEU A 12 -34.97 5.82 18.50
N ALA A 13 -35.25 5.33 17.30
CA ALA A 13 -34.60 5.78 16.07
C ALA A 13 -35.20 7.12 15.64
N THR A 14 -34.47 8.21 15.85
CA THR A 14 -34.78 9.49 15.20
C THR A 14 -34.26 9.44 13.76
N SER A 15 -35.17 9.21 12.82
CA SER A 15 -34.90 9.31 11.38
C SER A 15 -34.68 10.77 11.00
N ALA A 16 -33.43 11.21 10.90
CA ALA A 16 -33.10 12.39 10.13
C ALA A 16 -33.24 12.05 8.65
N ALA A 17 -34.20 12.68 7.98
CA ALA A 17 -34.39 12.59 6.54
C ALA A 17 -33.15 13.18 5.84
N VAL A 18 -32.22 12.32 5.44
CA VAL A 18 -31.14 12.68 4.53
C VAL A 18 -31.76 12.77 3.14
N GLY A 19 -31.82 13.99 2.60
CA GLY A 19 -32.17 14.23 1.21
C GLY A 19 -31.30 13.37 0.31
N THR A 20 -31.95 12.56 -0.53
CA THR A 20 -31.30 11.74 -1.54
C THR A 20 -30.70 12.66 -2.61
N ALA A 21 -29.51 13.19 -2.34
CA ALA A 21 -28.61 13.54 -3.43
C ALA A 21 -28.26 12.21 -4.11
N GLN A 22 -28.85 11.96 -5.27
CA GLN A 22 -28.39 10.93 -6.19
C GLN A 22 -26.93 11.22 -6.50
N ALA A 23 -26.03 10.56 -5.75
CA ALA A 23 -24.62 10.51 -6.10
C ALA A 23 -24.56 9.82 -7.46
N SER A 24 -24.27 10.60 -8.50
CA SER A 24 -24.04 10.10 -9.84
C SER A 24 -22.96 9.02 -9.77
N THR A 25 -23.36 7.78 -10.01
CA THR A 25 -22.50 6.60 -10.04
C THR A 25 -21.72 6.55 -11.35
N ALA A 26 -20.91 7.58 -11.64
CA ALA A 26 -19.93 7.50 -12.70
C ALA A 26 -18.76 6.65 -12.22
N SER A 27 -18.82 5.35 -12.49
CA SER A 27 -17.71 4.43 -12.25
C SER A 27 -16.57 4.75 -13.23
N THR A 28 -15.39 5.06 -12.70
CA THR A 28 -14.12 5.23 -13.45
C THR A 28 -13.73 3.96 -14.24
N ALA A 29 -14.42 2.84 -13.99
CA ALA A 29 -14.27 1.58 -14.71
C ALA A 29 -14.55 1.71 -16.22
N ASN A 30 -15.42 2.63 -16.66
CA ASN A 30 -15.92 2.64 -18.05
C ASN A 30 -15.14 3.54 -19.03
N VAL A 31 -14.10 4.23 -18.57
CA VAL A 31 -13.28 5.06 -19.46
C VAL A 31 -12.38 4.15 -20.31
N THR A 32 -12.58 4.20 -21.64
CA THR A 32 -11.83 3.42 -22.65
C THR A 32 -10.81 4.33 -23.33
N LEU A 33 -9.57 3.85 -23.46
CA LEU A 33 -8.51 4.56 -24.16
C LEU A 33 -8.71 4.45 -25.69
N PRO A 34 -8.42 5.51 -26.47
CA PRO A 34 -8.61 5.48 -27.92
C PRO A 34 -7.62 4.51 -28.58
N VAL A 35 -8.16 3.64 -29.45
CA VAL A 35 -7.35 2.76 -30.31
C VAL A 35 -6.58 3.60 -31.31
N GLN A 36 -5.29 3.31 -31.47
CA GLN A 36 -4.37 4.05 -32.32
C GLN A 36 -4.04 3.32 -33.63
N LEU A 37 -4.01 1.98 -33.62
CA LEU A 37 -3.52 1.18 -34.74
C LEU A 37 -4.60 0.29 -35.34
N GLY A 38 -4.62 0.18 -36.67
CA GLY A 38 -5.36 -0.88 -37.37
C GLY A 38 -4.61 -2.23 -37.32
N PRO A 39 -5.26 -3.37 -37.63
CA PRO A 39 -4.65 -4.70 -37.55
C PRO A 39 -3.35 -4.84 -38.35
N ASN A 40 -3.33 -4.36 -39.61
CA ASN A 40 -2.15 -4.44 -40.47
C ASN A 40 -0.99 -3.60 -39.91
N ALA A 41 -1.27 -2.39 -39.43
CA ALA A 41 -0.27 -1.52 -38.83
C ALA A 41 0.35 -2.14 -37.57
N ARG A 42 -0.45 -2.84 -36.73
CA ARG A 42 0.07 -3.54 -35.55
C ARG A 42 1.10 -4.59 -35.93
N ALA A 43 0.78 -5.47 -36.88
CA ALA A 43 1.69 -6.52 -37.33
C ALA A 43 2.98 -5.93 -37.94
N GLN A 44 2.86 -4.92 -38.81
CA GLN A 44 4.03 -4.25 -39.40
C GLN A 44 4.92 -3.60 -38.35
N TYR A 45 4.35 -2.87 -37.39
CA TYR A 45 5.15 -2.28 -36.31
C TYR A 45 5.78 -3.33 -35.40
N GLN A 46 5.10 -4.44 -35.10
CA GLN A 46 5.71 -5.52 -34.33
C GLN A 46 6.98 -6.05 -35.00
N GLU A 47 6.95 -6.26 -36.32
CA GLU A 47 8.13 -6.65 -37.08
C GLU A 47 9.23 -5.58 -37.05
N ILE A 48 8.87 -4.31 -37.24
CA ILE A 48 9.83 -3.19 -37.23
C ILE A 48 10.52 -3.07 -35.87
N PHE A 49 9.77 -3.13 -34.77
CA PHE A 49 10.36 -3.05 -33.44
C PHE A 49 11.17 -4.30 -33.09
N ALA A 50 10.76 -5.49 -33.54
CA ALA A 50 11.57 -6.70 -33.42
C ALA A 50 12.91 -6.56 -34.16
N ALA A 51 12.91 -5.97 -35.37
CA ALA A 51 14.14 -5.68 -36.12
C ALA A 51 15.01 -4.62 -35.42
N ILE A 52 14.41 -3.58 -34.81
CA ILE A 52 15.11 -2.58 -33.98
C ILE A 52 15.77 -3.26 -32.77
N ASP A 53 15.04 -4.12 -32.06
CA ASP A 53 15.55 -4.83 -30.88
C ASP A 53 16.68 -5.81 -31.25
N ALA A 54 16.59 -6.43 -32.43
CA ALA A 54 17.64 -7.27 -33.02
C ALA A 54 18.79 -6.48 -33.65
N GLN A 55 18.75 -5.14 -33.61
CA GLN A 55 19.74 -4.25 -34.23
C GLN A 55 19.88 -4.41 -35.76
N ALA A 56 18.84 -4.93 -36.41
CA ALA A 56 18.75 -5.07 -37.87
C ALA A 56 18.33 -3.74 -38.52
N TRP A 57 19.17 -2.71 -38.38
CA TRP A 57 18.83 -1.32 -38.70
C TRP A 57 18.34 -1.09 -40.13
N THR A 58 18.99 -1.72 -41.11
CA THR A 58 18.63 -1.58 -42.53
C THR A 58 17.27 -2.20 -42.82
N ASP A 59 16.99 -3.38 -42.25
CA ASP A 59 15.68 -4.06 -42.39
C ASP A 59 14.57 -3.26 -41.70
N ALA A 60 14.81 -2.82 -40.46
CA ALA A 60 13.88 -1.98 -39.72
C ALA A 60 13.55 -0.68 -40.48
N SER A 61 14.56 -0.02 -41.07
CA SER A 61 14.36 1.19 -41.88
C SER A 61 13.54 0.89 -43.13
N ALA A 62 13.90 -0.13 -43.90
CA ALA A 62 13.19 -0.50 -45.13
C ALA A 62 11.72 -0.85 -44.87
N LYS A 63 11.44 -1.63 -43.81
CA LYS A 63 10.07 -1.95 -43.38
C LYS A 63 9.29 -0.71 -42.97
N LEU A 64 9.92 0.22 -42.24
CA LEU A 64 9.30 1.47 -41.80
C LEU A 64 9.04 2.42 -42.98
N ASP A 65 9.94 2.48 -43.97
CA ASP A 65 9.79 3.30 -45.19
C ASP A 65 8.71 2.76 -46.14
N ALA A 66 8.46 1.44 -46.11
CA ALA A 66 7.49 0.79 -46.98
C ALA A 66 6.03 0.90 -46.50
N MET A 67 5.79 1.36 -45.27
CA MET A 67 4.43 1.47 -44.71
C MET A 67 3.95 2.94 -44.65
N PRO A 68 2.62 3.18 -44.69
CA PRO A 68 2.07 4.53 -44.51
C PRO A 68 2.46 5.12 -43.15
N SER A 69 2.75 6.42 -43.12
CA SER A 69 3.07 7.14 -41.88
C SER A 69 1.97 7.00 -40.84
N GLY A 70 2.38 6.93 -39.57
CA GLY A 70 1.54 6.56 -38.43
C GLY A 70 2.20 6.91 -37.11
N PRO A 71 1.50 6.73 -35.97
CA PRO A 71 1.90 7.31 -34.68
C PRO A 71 3.25 6.78 -34.16
N LEU A 72 3.70 5.60 -34.59
CA LEU A 72 4.98 5.04 -34.15
C LEU A 72 6.17 5.39 -35.06
N HIS A 73 5.95 6.06 -36.20
CA HIS A 73 7.04 6.40 -37.13
C HIS A 73 8.15 7.22 -36.48
N PRO A 74 7.85 8.33 -35.78
CA PRO A 74 8.91 9.19 -35.28
C PRO A 74 9.78 8.49 -34.23
N ILE A 75 9.16 7.72 -33.32
CA ILE A 75 9.92 6.96 -32.31
C ILE A 75 10.72 5.82 -32.94
N ALA A 76 10.15 5.05 -33.86
CA ALA A 76 10.88 3.97 -34.55
C ALA A 76 12.08 4.52 -35.32
N ARG A 77 11.91 5.62 -36.06
CA ARG A 77 13.01 6.29 -36.77
C ARG A 77 14.08 6.80 -35.81
N SER A 78 13.66 7.39 -34.68
CA SER A 78 14.58 7.91 -33.66
C SER A 78 15.44 6.79 -33.08
N LEU A 79 14.84 5.63 -32.81
CA LEU A 79 15.54 4.44 -32.30
C LEU A 79 16.54 3.89 -33.32
N ILE A 80 16.17 3.84 -34.60
CA ILE A 80 17.09 3.44 -35.68
C ILE A 80 18.27 4.41 -35.75
N TYR A 81 18.02 5.72 -35.76
CA TYR A 81 19.06 6.74 -35.93
C TYR A 81 20.02 6.84 -34.75
N LEU A 82 19.53 6.62 -33.53
CA LEU A 82 20.32 6.67 -32.30
C LEU A 82 20.90 5.32 -31.88
N GLY A 83 20.50 4.23 -32.54
CA GLY A 83 20.91 2.86 -32.23
C GLY A 83 22.42 2.66 -32.31
N LYS A 84 22.97 1.85 -31.39
CA LYS A 84 24.38 1.47 -31.45
C LYS A 84 24.66 0.69 -32.74
N GLY A 85 25.63 1.14 -33.53
CA GLY A 85 25.98 0.51 -34.81
C GLY A 85 25.03 0.85 -35.96
N SER A 86 24.12 1.81 -35.79
CA SER A 86 23.28 2.28 -36.88
C SER A 86 24.07 3.13 -37.90
N PRO A 87 23.56 3.28 -39.14
CA PRO A 87 24.15 4.15 -40.14
C PRO A 87 24.30 5.60 -39.64
N LYS A 88 25.39 6.27 -40.03
CA LYS A 88 25.60 7.67 -39.70
C LYS A 88 24.63 8.55 -40.50
N ILE A 89 23.69 9.16 -39.79
CA ILE A 89 22.73 10.13 -40.34
C ILE A 89 23.31 11.55 -40.29
N ASP A 90 23.07 12.35 -41.31
CA ASP A 90 23.55 13.74 -41.35
C ASP A 90 22.81 14.65 -40.34
N GLY A 91 23.40 15.82 -40.07
CA GLY A 91 22.83 16.79 -39.14
C GLY A 91 21.41 17.24 -39.52
N PRO A 92 21.16 17.64 -40.79
CA PRO A 92 19.85 18.09 -41.23
C PRO A 92 18.73 17.05 -41.08
N ALA A 93 18.95 15.77 -41.38
CA ALA A 93 17.91 14.75 -41.21
C ALA A 93 17.60 14.48 -39.73
N LEU A 94 18.60 14.57 -38.84
CA LEU A 94 18.38 14.48 -37.39
C LEU A 94 17.55 15.66 -36.87
N ALA A 95 17.85 16.88 -37.33
CA ALA A 95 17.10 18.08 -36.97
C ALA A 95 15.64 18.02 -37.49
N ALA A 96 15.45 17.54 -38.73
CA ALA A 96 14.12 17.35 -39.32
C ALA A 96 13.26 16.35 -38.51
N LEU A 97 13.85 15.23 -38.08
CA LEU A 97 13.14 14.26 -37.25
C LEU A 97 12.78 14.83 -35.87
N ALA A 98 13.71 15.55 -35.23
CA ALA A 98 13.44 16.23 -33.96
C ALA A 98 12.35 17.30 -34.11
N THR A 99 12.24 17.94 -35.29
CA THR A 99 11.21 18.94 -35.58
C THR A 99 9.83 18.29 -35.77
N GLN A 100 9.80 17.09 -36.34
CA GLN A 100 8.56 16.32 -36.50
C GLN A 100 7.98 15.84 -35.16
N ALA A 101 8.84 15.52 -34.19
CA ALA A 101 8.42 14.96 -32.91
C ALA A 101 9.22 15.57 -31.73
N PRO A 102 9.09 16.88 -31.47
CA PRO A 102 9.88 17.58 -30.45
C PRO A 102 9.59 17.06 -29.03
N ASP A 103 8.42 16.45 -28.83
CA ASP A 103 7.99 15.94 -27.54
C ASP A 103 8.65 14.61 -27.17
N LEU A 104 9.24 13.86 -28.10
CA LEU A 104 9.86 12.56 -27.79
C LEU A 104 11.08 12.72 -26.88
N PRO A 105 11.31 11.78 -25.93
CA PRO A 105 12.52 11.78 -25.10
C PRO A 105 13.79 11.67 -25.96
N GLN A 106 13.71 10.98 -27.11
CA GLN A 106 14.82 10.84 -28.05
C GLN A 106 15.21 12.18 -28.71
N SER A 107 14.31 13.16 -28.79
CA SER A 107 14.57 14.43 -29.47
C SER A 107 15.68 15.25 -28.81
N VAL A 108 15.90 15.07 -27.51
CA VAL A 108 17.06 15.66 -26.80
C VAL A 108 18.39 15.16 -27.40
N ALA A 109 18.50 13.86 -27.65
CA ALA A 109 19.69 13.27 -28.24
C ALA A 109 19.83 13.62 -29.73
N LEU A 110 18.71 13.64 -30.47
CA LEU A 110 18.67 14.02 -31.88
C LEU A 110 19.16 15.46 -32.09
N VAL A 111 18.66 16.43 -31.32
CA VAL A 111 19.07 17.85 -31.40
C VAL A 111 20.56 18.00 -31.11
N ARG A 112 21.07 17.36 -30.03
CA ARG A 112 22.49 17.41 -29.69
C ARG A 112 23.36 16.85 -30.80
N LEU A 113 22.95 15.71 -31.38
CA LEU A 113 23.70 15.05 -32.45
C LEU A 113 23.61 15.82 -33.76
N ALA A 114 22.47 16.45 -34.06
CA ALA A 114 22.26 17.29 -35.22
C ALA A 114 23.20 18.49 -35.21
N ALA A 115 23.27 19.21 -34.08
CA ALA A 115 24.18 20.34 -33.90
C ALA A 115 25.65 19.91 -34.03
N ALA A 116 26.04 18.79 -33.42
CA ALA A 116 27.38 18.23 -33.55
C ALA A 116 27.74 17.80 -34.98
N ARG A 117 26.74 17.57 -35.84
CA ARG A 117 26.89 17.18 -37.25
C ARG A 117 26.56 18.31 -38.23
N GLY A 118 26.62 19.56 -37.77
CA GLY A 118 26.57 20.74 -38.63
C GLY A 118 25.17 21.09 -39.15
N ALA A 119 24.11 20.76 -38.42
CA ALA A 119 22.78 21.30 -38.72
C ALA A 119 22.75 22.82 -38.50
N ASP A 120 22.33 23.57 -39.52
CA ASP A 120 22.27 25.04 -39.46
C ASP A 120 21.25 25.57 -38.44
N ALA A 121 20.18 24.79 -38.20
CA ALA A 121 19.15 25.07 -37.22
C ALA A 121 18.71 23.77 -36.53
N VAL A 122 18.39 23.87 -35.24
CA VAL A 122 17.80 22.78 -34.45
C VAL A 122 16.49 23.26 -33.82
N PRO A 123 15.47 22.40 -33.70
CA PRO A 123 14.19 22.77 -33.13
C PRO A 123 14.31 23.10 -31.64
N MET A 124 13.46 24.00 -31.18
CA MET A 124 13.28 24.23 -29.75
C MET A 124 12.46 23.09 -29.15
N LEU A 125 12.95 22.48 -28.07
CA LEU A 125 12.28 21.39 -27.38
C LEU A 125 11.43 21.91 -26.21
N PRO A 126 10.39 21.16 -25.79
CA PRO A 126 9.63 21.50 -24.59
C PRO A 126 10.51 21.59 -23.34
N GLU A 127 10.13 22.48 -22.42
CA GLU A 127 10.80 22.59 -21.13
C GLU A 127 10.56 21.33 -20.29
N VAL A 128 11.65 20.78 -19.74
CA VAL A 128 11.61 19.59 -18.89
C VAL A 128 11.52 20.01 -17.43
N ARG A 129 10.36 19.79 -16.81
CA ARG A 129 10.12 20.11 -15.40
C ARG A 129 10.81 19.10 -14.47
N GLN A 130 11.23 19.59 -13.31
CA GLN A 130 11.62 18.74 -12.19
C GLN A 130 10.38 18.14 -11.53
N LEU A 131 10.54 16.93 -10.99
CA LEU A 131 9.50 16.23 -10.27
C LEU A 131 9.84 16.20 -8.79
N TYR A 132 8.83 16.41 -7.97
CA TYR A 132 8.92 16.42 -6.51
C TYR A 132 8.09 15.27 -5.94
N TRP A 133 8.44 14.88 -4.72
CA TRP A 133 7.71 13.85 -3.99
C TRP A 133 6.32 14.36 -3.59
N LEU A 134 5.26 13.69 -4.06
CA LEU A 134 3.85 14.02 -3.80
C LEU A 134 3.29 13.35 -2.53
N GLY A 135 4.13 12.68 -1.74
CA GLY A 135 3.68 11.92 -0.57
C GLY A 135 3.38 10.45 -0.88
N THR A 136 3.06 9.68 0.16
CA THR A 136 2.63 8.28 0.07
C THR A 136 1.47 8.04 1.01
N ALA A 137 0.73 6.94 0.82
CA ALA A 137 -0.20 6.48 1.82
C ALA A 137 0.57 6.32 3.16
N PRO A 138 0.07 6.89 4.27
CA PRO A 138 0.77 6.86 5.55
C PRO A 138 1.22 5.46 5.92
N ARG A 139 2.35 5.32 6.62
CA ARG A 139 2.76 4.03 7.19
C ARG A 139 3.19 4.29 8.62
N ARG A 140 2.83 3.35 9.50
CA ARG A 140 3.21 3.43 10.89
C ARG A 140 4.73 3.42 10.97
N THR A 141 5.30 4.45 11.58
CA THR A 141 6.75 4.65 11.63
C THR A 141 7.31 4.06 12.91
N ARG A 142 8.42 3.35 12.80
CA ARG A 142 9.12 2.82 13.98
C ARG A 142 9.81 4.00 14.65
N VAL A 143 9.48 4.25 15.92
CA VAL A 143 10.22 5.25 16.69
C VAL A 143 11.69 4.85 16.75
N SER A 144 12.56 5.76 16.34
CA SER A 144 14.00 5.55 16.34
C SER A 144 14.51 5.37 17.77
N ALA A 145 15.49 4.47 17.94
CA ALA A 145 16.21 4.39 19.19
C ALA A 145 16.96 5.71 19.45
N THR A 146 17.10 6.07 20.71
CA THR A 146 17.88 7.22 21.14
C THR A 146 19.35 6.93 20.85
N VAL A 147 19.99 7.86 20.14
CA VAL A 147 21.40 7.75 19.72
C VAL A 147 22.25 8.71 20.53
N GLY A 148 23.53 8.41 20.70
CA GLY A 148 24.49 9.30 21.36
C GLY A 148 24.54 9.18 22.88
N ASP A 149 23.90 8.15 23.45
CA ASP A 149 23.93 7.84 24.87
C ASP A 149 24.68 6.49 25.08
N PRO A 150 25.97 6.52 25.48
CA PRO A 150 26.76 5.29 25.67
C PRO A 150 26.18 4.36 26.75
N GLN A 151 25.57 4.94 27.80
CA GLN A 151 24.96 4.17 28.86
C GLN A 151 23.71 3.44 28.35
N SER A 152 22.90 4.10 27.51
CA SER A 152 21.77 3.48 26.83
C SER A 152 22.21 2.31 25.93
N ALA A 153 23.32 2.46 25.20
CA ALA A 153 23.86 1.39 24.36
C ALA A 153 24.32 0.18 25.19
N TRP A 154 24.99 0.41 26.32
CA TRP A 154 25.35 -0.66 27.27
C TRP A 154 24.10 -1.34 27.84
N LEU A 155 23.11 -0.55 28.28
CA LEU A 155 21.87 -1.06 28.85
C LEU A 155 21.09 -1.90 27.83
N ALA A 156 21.13 -1.51 26.55
CA ALA A 156 20.52 -2.26 25.45
C ALA A 156 21.03 -3.71 25.37
N ALA A 157 22.35 -3.89 25.52
CA ALA A 157 22.97 -5.22 25.46
C ALA A 157 22.51 -6.15 26.59
N GLN A 158 22.07 -5.59 27.72
CA GLN A 158 21.62 -6.33 28.89
C GLN A 158 20.09 -6.54 28.91
N ILE A 159 19.31 -5.50 28.59
CA ILE A 159 17.84 -5.53 28.67
C ILE A 159 17.20 -6.27 27.49
N LEU A 160 17.74 -6.14 26.27
CA LEU A 160 17.09 -6.74 25.09
C LEU A 160 16.95 -8.27 25.15
N PRO A 161 17.94 -9.05 25.66
CA PRO A 161 17.76 -10.48 25.90
C PRO A 161 16.61 -10.77 26.87
N LEU A 162 16.48 -10.01 27.96
CA LEU A 162 15.42 -10.22 28.95
C LEU A 162 14.03 -9.93 28.36
N ILE A 163 13.89 -8.87 27.56
CA ILE A 163 12.63 -8.58 26.84
C ILE A 163 12.30 -9.70 25.86
N LYS A 164 13.29 -10.23 25.13
CA LYS A 164 13.09 -11.32 24.18
C LYS A 164 12.57 -12.59 24.87
N ASP A 165 13.07 -12.86 26.06
CA ASP A 165 12.76 -14.03 26.88
C ASP A 165 11.55 -13.83 27.81
N ASP A 166 10.75 -12.78 27.62
CA ASP A 166 9.55 -12.48 28.44
C ASP A 166 9.86 -12.28 29.93
N ARG A 167 11.00 -11.65 30.26
CA ARG A 167 11.45 -11.35 31.64
C ARG A 167 11.40 -9.84 31.97
N PRO A 168 10.21 -9.21 31.97
CA PRO A 168 10.09 -7.76 32.16
C PRO A 168 10.50 -7.29 33.57
N ILE A 169 10.33 -8.12 34.60
CA ILE A 169 10.72 -7.79 35.98
C ILE A 169 12.23 -7.62 36.10
N ASP A 170 12.99 -8.55 35.54
CA ASP A 170 14.46 -8.48 35.54
C ASP A 170 14.95 -7.29 34.70
N ALA A 171 14.27 -7.02 33.58
CA ALA A 171 14.56 -5.86 32.73
C ALA A 171 14.30 -4.54 33.46
N GLU A 172 13.21 -4.43 34.23
CA GLU A 172 12.93 -3.25 35.05
C GLU A 172 13.96 -3.07 36.16
N ALA A 173 14.36 -4.15 36.83
CA ALA A 173 15.39 -4.08 37.87
C ALA A 173 16.72 -3.51 37.34
N LEU A 174 17.14 -3.95 36.14
CA LEU A 174 18.31 -3.38 35.46
C LEU A 174 18.12 -1.93 35.04
N LEU A 175 16.92 -1.56 34.55
CA LEU A 175 16.60 -0.18 34.20
C LEU A 175 16.71 0.71 35.43
N VAL A 176 16.00 0.39 36.51
CA VAL A 176 15.99 1.19 37.76
C VAL A 176 17.40 1.37 38.32
N SER A 177 18.23 0.33 38.29
CA SER A 177 19.61 0.39 38.81
C SER A 177 20.57 1.28 37.99
N ASN A 178 20.16 1.70 36.79
CA ASN A 178 20.99 2.48 35.87
C ASN A 178 20.30 3.75 35.35
N GLU A 179 19.10 4.04 35.84
CA GLU A 179 18.23 5.07 35.28
C GLU A 179 18.78 6.49 35.47
N ASP A 180 19.48 6.71 36.58
CA ASP A 180 20.17 7.95 36.95
C ASP A 180 21.32 8.32 35.99
N LYS A 181 21.84 7.33 35.26
CA LYS A 181 22.94 7.49 34.30
C LYS A 181 22.46 7.68 32.86
N LEU A 182 21.15 7.57 32.60
CA LEU A 182 20.57 7.72 31.27
C LEU A 182 20.25 9.19 31.00
N SER A 183 20.36 9.59 29.73
CA SER A 183 19.72 10.82 29.27
C SER A 183 18.19 10.74 29.44
N PRO A 184 17.48 11.88 29.58
CA PRO A 184 16.03 11.88 29.71
C PRO A 184 15.29 11.15 28.57
N ALA A 185 15.80 11.28 27.34
CA ALA A 185 15.24 10.59 26.17
C ALA A 185 15.45 9.06 26.26
N ALA A 186 16.66 8.61 26.63
CA ALA A 186 16.95 7.19 26.80
C ALA A 186 16.16 6.56 27.96
N ALA A 187 16.02 7.26 29.10
CA ALA A 187 15.19 6.80 30.20
C ALA A 187 13.73 6.61 29.75
N THR A 188 13.21 7.55 28.96
CA THR A 188 11.85 7.48 28.38
C THR A 188 11.69 6.25 27.47
N GLU A 189 12.63 6.03 26.56
CA GLU A 189 12.67 4.87 25.67
C GLU A 189 12.65 3.55 26.45
N TRP A 190 13.56 3.37 27.42
CA TRP A 190 13.69 2.11 28.13
C TRP A 190 12.50 1.82 29.05
N ARG A 191 11.94 2.84 29.71
CA ARG A 191 10.67 2.70 30.45
C ARG A 191 9.57 2.19 29.52
N GLN A 192 9.41 2.79 28.34
CA GLN A 192 8.40 2.37 27.39
C GLN A 192 8.61 0.93 26.91
N ARG A 193 9.85 0.54 26.57
CA ARG A 193 10.16 -0.81 26.06
C ARG A 193 9.90 -1.89 27.11
N VAL A 194 10.29 -1.64 28.36
CA VAL A 194 10.02 -2.58 29.47
C VAL A 194 8.53 -2.61 29.77
N ALA A 195 7.82 -1.46 29.74
CA ALA A 195 6.37 -1.41 29.89
C ALA A 195 5.66 -2.22 28.79
N TRP A 196 6.14 -2.14 27.56
CA TRP A 196 5.64 -2.96 26.45
C TRP A 196 5.86 -4.46 26.69
N SER A 197 7.00 -4.83 27.28
CA SER A 197 7.28 -6.23 27.67
C SER A 197 6.32 -6.73 28.75
N TYR A 198 6.02 -5.92 29.78
CA TYR A 198 4.98 -6.23 30.76
C TYR A 198 3.60 -6.41 30.10
N TYR A 199 3.25 -5.51 29.19
CA TYR A 199 1.98 -5.61 28.46
C TYR A 199 1.88 -6.91 27.64
N LEU A 200 2.95 -7.29 26.94
CA LEU A 200 2.97 -8.51 26.12
C LEU A 200 2.89 -9.81 26.95
N THR A 201 3.33 -9.77 28.20
CA THR A 201 3.28 -10.89 29.15
C THR A 201 2.01 -10.92 29.99
N GLY A 202 1.11 -9.95 29.80
CA GLY A 202 -0.21 -9.89 30.46
C GLY A 202 -0.20 -9.20 31.83
N ASP A 203 0.93 -8.64 32.26
CA ASP A 203 1.04 -7.85 33.48
C ASP A 203 0.65 -6.39 33.21
N ASP A 204 -0.64 -6.17 32.98
CA ASP A 204 -1.17 -4.86 32.62
C ASP A 204 -1.00 -3.82 33.75
N LYS A 205 -0.87 -4.27 35.01
CA LYS A 205 -0.65 -3.38 36.16
C LYS A 205 0.74 -2.75 36.09
N ASN A 206 1.79 -3.57 35.98
CA ASN A 206 3.16 -3.05 35.89
C ASN A 206 3.41 -2.37 34.54
N ALA A 207 2.81 -2.86 33.45
CA ALA A 207 2.82 -2.18 32.17
C ALA A 207 2.30 -0.74 32.29
N ARG A 208 1.14 -0.55 32.91
CA ARG A 208 0.53 0.78 33.07
C ARG A 208 1.36 1.69 33.98
N ALA A 209 1.90 1.17 35.09
CA ALA A 209 2.72 1.96 36.00
C ALA A 209 3.99 2.49 35.32
N LEU A 210 4.71 1.62 34.60
CA LEU A 210 5.93 2.01 33.92
C LEU A 210 5.66 2.85 32.65
N ALA A 211 4.58 2.57 31.94
CA ALA A 211 4.11 3.37 30.81
C ALA A 211 3.75 4.80 31.22
N ALA A 212 3.14 5.00 32.40
CA ALA A 212 2.87 6.33 32.93
C ALA A 212 4.17 7.13 33.14
N ARG A 213 5.20 6.51 33.73
CA ARG A 213 6.53 7.12 33.90
C ARG A 213 7.21 7.43 32.56
N ALA A 214 7.01 6.59 31.54
CA ALA A 214 7.49 6.87 30.18
C ALA A 214 6.73 8.06 29.57
N SER A 215 5.41 8.11 29.74
CA SER A 215 4.56 9.15 29.14
C SER A 215 4.80 10.57 29.65
N SER A 216 5.36 10.70 30.87
CA SER A 216 5.80 11.98 31.43
C SER A 216 7.22 12.38 30.99
N GLY A 217 7.87 11.56 30.18
CA GLY A 217 9.20 11.79 29.64
C GLY A 217 9.21 12.71 28.41
N THR A 218 10.25 12.60 27.60
CA THR A 218 10.46 13.46 26.41
C THR A 218 10.58 12.65 25.12
N GLY A 219 10.29 13.31 23.99
CA GLY A 219 10.39 12.71 22.65
C GLY A 219 9.28 11.72 22.30
N ASP A 220 9.40 11.11 21.12
CA ASP A 220 8.37 10.25 20.53
C ASP A 220 8.07 8.98 21.37
N TRP A 221 9.03 8.54 22.19
CA TRP A 221 8.83 7.42 23.11
C TRP A 221 7.81 7.73 24.21
N ALA A 222 7.61 9.00 24.58
CA ALA A 222 6.57 9.40 25.52
C ALA A 222 5.16 9.13 24.95
N ALA A 223 4.96 9.39 23.64
CA ALA A 223 3.72 9.05 22.94
C ALA A 223 3.48 7.53 22.92
N GLN A 224 4.54 6.75 22.72
CA GLN A 224 4.47 5.28 22.81
C GLN A 224 4.17 4.81 24.24
N GLY A 225 4.63 5.54 25.27
CA GLY A 225 4.24 5.32 26.67
C GLY A 225 2.72 5.46 26.85
N GLN A 226 2.13 6.56 26.37
CA GLN A 226 0.67 6.73 26.40
C GLN A 226 -0.07 5.61 25.66
N TRP A 227 0.47 5.15 24.52
CA TRP A 227 -0.09 4.02 23.78
C TRP A 227 -0.14 2.73 24.61
N VAL A 228 0.96 2.38 25.29
CA VAL A 228 0.98 1.20 26.20
C VAL A 228 0.01 1.38 27.35
N ALA A 229 -0.03 2.57 27.97
CA ALA A 229 -0.92 2.86 29.08
C ALA A 229 -2.40 2.70 28.66
N GLY A 230 -2.78 3.18 27.48
CA GLY A 230 -4.14 3.04 26.93
C GLY A 230 -4.53 1.59 26.68
N LEU A 231 -3.65 0.80 26.07
CA LEU A 231 -3.89 -0.62 25.81
C LEU A 231 -4.00 -1.44 27.10
N ALA A 232 -3.14 -1.18 28.08
CA ALA A 232 -3.18 -1.84 29.39
C ALA A 232 -4.44 -1.44 30.19
N ALA A 233 -4.85 -0.18 30.15
CA ALA A 233 -6.09 0.29 30.76
C ALA A 233 -7.33 -0.34 30.10
N TRP A 234 -7.33 -0.48 28.77
CA TRP A 234 -8.39 -1.18 28.02
C TRP A 234 -8.55 -2.63 28.48
N ARG A 235 -7.46 -3.39 28.61
CA ARG A 235 -7.51 -4.77 29.12
C ARG A 235 -8.00 -4.87 30.56
N GLN A 236 -7.62 -3.90 31.39
CA GLN A 236 -8.10 -3.77 32.77
C GLN A 236 -9.55 -3.28 32.89
N LYS A 237 -10.23 -3.01 31.76
CA LYS A 237 -11.59 -2.44 31.72
C LYS A 237 -11.71 -1.05 32.35
N ASP A 238 -10.59 -0.34 32.49
CA ASP A 238 -10.58 1.08 32.82
C ASP A 238 -10.77 1.90 31.54
N TRP A 239 -12.02 1.94 31.07
CA TRP A 239 -12.40 2.59 29.82
C TRP A 239 -12.11 4.08 29.83
N LYS A 240 -12.29 4.75 30.97
CA LYS A 240 -12.01 6.17 31.10
C LYS A 240 -10.52 6.43 31.00
N GLY A 241 -9.70 5.71 31.77
CA GLY A 241 -8.25 5.83 31.71
C GLY A 241 -7.68 5.47 30.33
N ALA A 242 -8.27 4.49 29.64
CA ALA A 242 -7.91 4.17 28.27
C ALA A 242 -8.20 5.34 27.31
N SER A 243 -9.39 5.93 27.38
CA SER A 243 -9.78 7.08 26.54
C SER A 243 -8.84 8.28 26.74
N GLU A 244 -8.52 8.59 28.00
CA GLU A 244 -7.60 9.67 28.37
C GLU A 244 -6.19 9.44 27.83
N ALA A 245 -5.64 8.22 28.00
CA ALA A 245 -4.30 7.88 27.51
C ALA A 245 -4.20 7.94 25.97
N PHE A 246 -5.18 7.36 25.25
CA PHE A 246 -5.20 7.43 23.80
C PHE A 246 -5.37 8.87 23.29
N THR A 247 -6.18 9.69 23.96
CA THR A 247 -6.33 11.11 23.63
C THR A 247 -5.05 11.91 23.88
N ALA A 248 -4.34 11.63 24.96
CA ALA A 248 -3.04 12.26 25.23
C ALA A 248 -2.02 11.88 24.16
N GLN A 249 -2.00 10.61 23.73
CA GLN A 249 -1.11 10.11 22.69
C GLN A 249 -1.24 10.87 21.37
N THR A 250 -2.47 11.23 20.94
CA THR A 250 -2.66 11.95 19.67
C THR A 250 -2.06 13.35 19.66
N ARG A 251 -1.84 13.96 20.83
CA ARG A 251 -1.22 15.28 20.98
C ARG A 251 0.32 15.21 21.01
N MET A 252 0.88 14.01 21.15
CA MET A 252 2.31 13.76 21.33
C MET A 252 2.98 13.15 20.09
N THR A 253 2.23 12.86 19.02
CA THR A 253 2.78 12.27 17.80
C THR A 253 2.36 13.06 16.57
N SER A 254 3.20 13.01 15.53
CA SER A 254 2.89 13.50 14.19
C SER A 254 2.67 12.38 13.17
N ASP A 255 2.83 11.11 13.56
CA ASP A 255 2.58 9.96 12.67
C ASP A 255 1.07 9.81 12.41
N PRO A 256 0.60 9.99 11.16
CA PRO A 256 -0.83 9.93 10.86
C PRO A 256 -1.50 8.60 11.23
N GLU A 257 -0.81 7.46 11.08
CA GLU A 257 -1.37 6.15 11.48
C GLU A 257 -1.57 6.09 12.99
N MET A 258 -0.63 6.65 13.78
CA MET A 258 -0.75 6.72 15.23
C MET A 258 -1.80 7.74 15.69
N VAL A 259 -1.92 8.89 15.03
CA VAL A 259 -2.97 9.88 15.33
C VAL A 259 -4.36 9.27 15.09
N ALA A 260 -4.56 8.62 13.94
CA ALA A 260 -5.81 7.94 13.62
C ALA A 260 -6.10 6.81 14.62
N ALA A 261 -5.09 6.02 14.98
CA ALA A 261 -5.22 4.95 15.97
C ALA A 261 -5.64 5.49 17.33
N GLY A 262 -4.95 6.50 17.87
CA GLY A 262 -5.28 7.10 19.16
C GLY A 262 -6.70 7.65 19.19
N HIS A 263 -7.14 8.36 18.15
CA HIS A 263 -8.52 8.82 18.07
C HIS A 263 -9.54 7.68 17.99
N TYR A 264 -9.31 6.68 17.14
CA TYR A 264 -10.25 5.56 17.02
C TYR A 264 -10.35 4.75 18.32
N TRP A 265 -9.23 4.47 18.98
CA TRP A 265 -9.22 3.78 20.27
C TRP A 265 -9.81 4.62 21.41
N ALA A 266 -9.59 5.94 21.42
CA ALA A 266 -10.26 6.84 22.35
C ALA A 266 -11.79 6.81 22.15
N ALA A 267 -12.28 6.79 20.90
CA ALA A 267 -13.71 6.65 20.62
C ALA A 267 -14.27 5.30 21.11
N ARG A 268 -13.54 4.19 20.89
CA ARG A 268 -13.93 2.86 21.41
C ARG A 268 -13.98 2.85 22.94
N ALA A 269 -12.99 3.43 23.59
CA ALA A 269 -12.91 3.56 25.04
C ALA A 269 -14.05 4.43 25.60
N ALA A 270 -14.33 5.58 24.99
CA ALA A 270 -15.46 6.45 25.35
C ALA A 270 -16.80 5.73 25.19
N MET A 271 -16.99 4.93 24.14
CA MET A 271 -18.18 4.12 23.94
C MET A 271 -18.36 3.09 25.07
N ALA A 272 -17.30 2.36 25.44
CA ALA A 272 -17.32 1.43 26.55
C ALA A 272 -17.53 2.13 27.91
N ALA A 273 -17.01 3.35 28.06
CA ALA A 273 -17.21 4.21 29.23
C ALA A 273 -18.59 4.88 29.30
N LYS A 274 -19.45 4.70 28.28
CA LYS A 274 -20.75 5.39 28.14
C LYS A 274 -20.63 6.92 28.14
N GLN A 275 -19.62 7.46 27.44
CA GLN A 275 -19.34 8.90 27.29
C GLN A 275 -19.64 9.36 25.86
N PRO A 276 -20.92 9.50 25.47
CA PRO A 276 -21.33 9.74 24.09
C PRO A 276 -20.74 11.04 23.48
N ASP A 277 -20.56 12.08 24.30
CA ASP A 277 -20.06 13.38 23.87
C ASP A 277 -18.62 13.33 23.32
N GLN A 278 -17.85 12.30 23.71
CA GLN A 278 -16.46 12.12 23.25
C GLN A 278 -16.36 11.26 21.99
N ILE A 279 -17.37 10.45 21.66
CA ILE A 279 -17.29 9.45 20.58
C ILE A 279 -17.18 10.12 19.21
N GLN A 280 -18.14 10.99 18.89
CA GLN A 280 -18.25 11.64 17.56
C GLN A 280 -17.04 12.52 17.22
N PRO A 281 -16.52 13.38 18.13
CA PRO A 281 -15.32 14.17 17.86
C PRO A 281 -14.11 13.31 17.49
N HIS A 282 -13.88 12.22 18.22
CA HIS A 282 -12.77 11.31 17.96
C HIS A 282 -12.93 10.55 16.64
N LEU A 283 -14.12 10.01 16.35
CA LEU A 283 -14.35 9.34 15.07
C LEU A 283 -14.17 10.30 13.88
N ARG A 284 -14.65 11.54 13.99
CA ARG A 284 -14.43 12.56 12.95
C ARG A 284 -12.96 12.89 12.75
N ALA A 285 -12.19 13.01 13.83
CA ALA A 285 -10.76 13.29 13.76
C ALA A 285 -9.99 12.14 13.08
N ALA A 286 -10.30 10.88 13.42
CA ALA A 286 -9.73 9.72 12.74
C ALA A 286 -10.16 9.63 11.27
N ALA A 287 -11.45 9.84 10.96
CA ALA A 287 -12.02 9.70 9.62
C ALA A 287 -11.46 10.70 8.58
N ARG A 288 -10.86 11.81 9.02
CA ARG A 288 -10.13 12.76 8.17
C ARG A 288 -8.79 12.23 7.67
N LEU A 289 -8.25 11.20 8.31
CA LEU A 289 -7.01 10.52 7.94
C LEU A 289 -7.37 9.30 7.09
N ASP A 290 -8.01 9.54 5.97
CA ASP A 290 -8.71 8.56 5.13
C ASP A 290 -7.82 7.54 4.40
N GLU A 291 -6.50 7.77 4.36
CA GLU A 291 -5.51 6.78 3.92
C GLU A 291 -4.84 6.00 5.06
N THR A 292 -5.36 6.07 6.30
CA THR A 292 -4.86 5.27 7.45
C THR A 292 -5.77 4.09 7.76
N PHE A 293 -5.23 3.04 8.39
CA PHE A 293 -6.02 1.86 8.77
C PHE A 293 -7.21 2.24 9.67
N TYR A 294 -6.97 3.04 10.71
CA TYR A 294 -8.01 3.46 11.65
C TYR A 294 -8.90 4.58 11.12
N GLY A 295 -8.42 5.40 10.18
CA GLY A 295 -9.26 6.39 9.51
C GLY A 295 -10.33 5.74 8.63
N LEU A 296 -9.96 4.69 7.87
CA LEU A 296 -10.93 3.91 7.11
C LEU A 296 -11.95 3.20 8.00
N LEU A 297 -11.54 2.70 9.18
CA LEU A 297 -12.47 2.14 10.17
C LEU A 297 -13.40 3.21 10.75
N ALA A 298 -12.89 4.42 11.03
CA ALA A 298 -13.69 5.53 11.52
C ALA A 298 -14.73 5.99 10.50
N GLN A 299 -14.35 6.11 9.22
CA GLN A 299 -15.28 6.40 8.12
C GLN A 299 -16.40 5.38 8.04
N ALA A 300 -16.06 4.09 8.09
CA ALA A 300 -17.03 3.00 8.07
C ALA A 300 -17.97 3.04 9.30
N ALA A 301 -17.42 3.25 10.50
CA ALA A 301 -18.21 3.38 11.74
C ALA A 301 -19.18 4.56 11.71
N MET A 302 -18.84 5.62 10.99
CA MET A 302 -19.68 6.80 10.79
C MET A 302 -20.65 6.69 9.61
N GLY A 303 -20.58 5.61 8.81
CA GLY A 303 -21.36 5.48 7.57
C GLY A 303 -20.97 6.50 6.50
N LEU A 304 -19.74 7.03 6.53
CA LEU A 304 -19.26 7.97 5.53
C LEU A 304 -18.93 7.25 4.22
N ALA A 305 -19.38 7.82 3.12
CA ALA A 305 -18.88 7.42 1.81
C ALA A 305 -17.40 7.81 1.70
N PRO A 306 -16.58 7.01 0.99
CA PRO A 306 -15.21 7.40 0.74
C PRO A 306 -15.14 8.71 -0.04
N ALA A 307 -14.16 9.56 0.29
CA ALA A 307 -13.85 10.74 -0.50
C ALA A 307 -13.52 10.32 -1.94
N ARG A 308 -13.97 11.11 -2.92
CA ARG A 308 -13.62 10.93 -4.33
C ARG A 308 -12.89 12.18 -4.79
N ASP A 309 -11.60 12.03 -5.02
CA ASP A 309 -10.81 13.06 -5.67
C ASP A 309 -11.10 13.05 -7.19
N ASP A 310 -10.82 14.17 -7.85
CA ASP A 310 -10.79 14.22 -9.31
C ASP A 310 -9.59 13.39 -9.81
N ASP A 311 -9.89 12.23 -10.40
CA ASP A 311 -8.91 11.30 -10.96
C ASP A 311 -8.43 11.70 -12.36
N GLY A 312 -8.88 12.87 -12.86
CA GLY A 312 -8.53 13.38 -14.18
C GLY A 312 -9.25 12.63 -15.32
N SER A 313 -10.21 11.76 -15.02
CA SER A 313 -10.97 11.03 -16.04
C SER A 313 -11.73 11.94 -17.01
N ALA A 314 -12.17 13.11 -16.55
CA ALA A 314 -12.88 14.09 -17.37
C ALA A 314 -12.03 14.63 -18.54
N THR A 315 -10.70 14.68 -18.39
CA THR A 315 -9.77 15.26 -19.39
C THR A 315 -9.03 14.19 -20.20
N ILE A 316 -9.36 12.90 -20.02
CA ILE A 316 -8.61 11.80 -20.61
C ILE A 316 -8.46 11.88 -22.12
N ARG A 317 -9.47 12.39 -22.85
CA ARG A 317 -9.39 12.53 -24.32
C ARG A 317 -8.35 13.58 -24.71
N ALA A 318 -8.41 14.75 -24.06
CA ALA A 318 -7.45 15.83 -24.33
C ALA A 318 -6.01 15.39 -24.03
N VAL A 319 -5.80 14.66 -22.93
CA VAL A 319 -4.46 14.14 -22.59
C VAL A 319 -4.05 13.00 -23.52
N ALA A 320 -5.00 12.15 -23.95
CA ALA A 320 -4.75 11.07 -24.90
C ALA A 320 -4.36 11.57 -26.30
N ASP A 321 -4.68 12.82 -26.65
CA ASP A 321 -4.36 13.43 -27.93
C ASP A 321 -2.91 13.96 -28.00
N HIS A 322 -2.21 14.09 -26.87
CA HIS A 322 -0.79 14.48 -26.86
C HIS A 322 0.06 13.49 -27.67
N PRO A 323 1.00 13.96 -28.52
CA PRO A 323 1.79 13.09 -29.40
C PRO A 323 2.48 11.91 -28.68
N ASN A 324 3.11 12.16 -27.52
CA ASN A 324 3.74 11.10 -26.74
C ASN A 324 2.73 10.11 -26.15
N VAL A 325 1.56 10.58 -25.73
CA VAL A 325 0.53 9.72 -25.16
C VAL A 325 -0.06 8.84 -26.25
N ARG A 326 -0.40 9.40 -27.42
CA ARG A 326 -0.80 8.61 -28.60
C ARG A 326 0.24 7.55 -28.97
N THR A 327 1.51 7.92 -28.97
CA THR A 327 2.62 7.01 -29.24
C THR A 327 2.70 5.90 -28.17
N ALA A 328 2.56 6.25 -26.88
CA ALA A 328 2.54 5.28 -25.78
C ALA A 328 1.35 4.30 -25.87
N LEU A 329 0.15 4.81 -26.20
CA LEU A 329 -1.03 3.98 -26.44
C LEU A 329 -0.78 2.99 -27.59
N ALA A 330 -0.23 3.46 -28.71
CA ALA A 330 0.11 2.62 -29.87
C ALA A 330 1.20 1.58 -29.55
N LEU A 331 2.22 1.92 -28.76
CA LEU A 331 3.24 0.99 -28.28
C LEU A 331 2.63 -0.10 -27.39
N ALA A 332 1.71 0.27 -26.50
CA ALA A 332 1.04 -0.68 -25.63
C ALA A 332 0.19 -1.68 -26.42
N GLU A 333 -0.47 -1.25 -27.51
CA GLU A 333 -1.23 -2.14 -28.39
C GLU A 333 -0.39 -3.23 -29.08
N ILE A 334 0.93 -3.01 -29.22
CA ILE A 334 1.87 -3.98 -29.81
C ILE A 334 2.75 -4.68 -28.77
N GLY A 335 2.51 -4.47 -27.47
CA GLY A 335 3.25 -5.10 -26.38
C GLY A 335 4.57 -4.44 -26.01
N GLN A 336 4.90 -3.27 -26.56
CA GLN A 336 6.11 -2.50 -26.25
C GLN A 336 5.93 -1.65 -24.98
N LEU A 337 5.60 -2.31 -23.86
CA LEU A 337 5.20 -1.65 -22.61
C LEU A 337 6.32 -0.83 -21.95
N ASP A 338 7.58 -1.27 -22.04
CA ASP A 338 8.71 -0.53 -21.46
C ASP A 338 8.91 0.83 -22.16
N ARG A 339 8.70 0.87 -23.48
CA ARG A 339 8.76 2.11 -24.27
C ARG A 339 7.53 3.00 -24.01
N ALA A 340 6.36 2.40 -23.79
CA ALA A 340 5.17 3.13 -23.38
C ALA A 340 5.34 3.76 -21.99
N ASP A 341 5.94 3.04 -21.02
CA ASP A 341 6.31 3.57 -19.69
C ASP A 341 7.21 4.81 -19.83
N GLU A 342 8.29 4.72 -20.63
CA GLU A 342 9.22 5.83 -20.83
C GLU A 342 8.50 7.08 -21.34
N LEU A 343 7.62 6.93 -22.34
CA LEU A 343 6.87 8.05 -22.92
C LEU A 343 5.88 8.68 -21.94
N ILE A 344 5.17 7.88 -21.14
CA ILE A 344 4.22 8.42 -20.15
C ILE A 344 4.98 9.17 -19.04
N ARG A 345 6.12 8.63 -18.56
CA ARG A 345 6.97 9.33 -17.58
C ARG A 345 7.55 10.62 -18.15
N TRP A 346 7.97 10.58 -19.41
CA TRP A 346 8.50 11.75 -20.10
C TRP A 346 7.42 12.81 -20.28
N GLN A 347 6.20 12.42 -20.68
CA GLN A 347 5.07 13.32 -20.80
C GLN A 347 4.77 14.04 -19.49
N ALA A 348 4.87 13.36 -18.34
CA ALA A 348 4.67 14.00 -17.03
C ALA A 348 5.70 15.11 -16.71
N ARG A 349 6.85 15.14 -17.41
CA ARG A 349 7.88 16.18 -17.24
C ARG A 349 7.67 17.37 -18.15
N ILE A 350 7.10 17.17 -19.34
CA ILE A 350 6.91 18.24 -20.33
C ILE A 350 5.47 18.78 -20.40
N GLY A 351 4.50 18.00 -19.92
CA GLY A 351 3.08 18.34 -19.88
C GLY A 351 2.69 19.26 -18.72
N LEU A 352 1.42 19.66 -18.69
CA LEU A 352 0.91 20.58 -17.68
C LEU A 352 0.69 19.85 -16.34
N PRO A 353 0.98 20.46 -15.17
CA PRO A 353 0.76 19.82 -13.87
C PRO A 353 -0.68 19.34 -13.62
N ILE A 354 -1.68 20.01 -14.22
CA ILE A 354 -3.09 19.64 -14.10
C ILE A 354 -3.43 18.31 -14.79
N GLU A 355 -2.61 17.86 -15.75
CA GLU A 355 -2.80 16.61 -16.50
C GLU A 355 -2.23 15.40 -15.76
N HIS A 356 -1.51 15.62 -14.65
CA HIS A 356 -0.74 14.58 -13.96
C HIS A 356 -1.60 13.45 -13.38
N ALA A 357 -2.78 13.77 -12.85
CA ALA A 357 -3.75 12.78 -12.39
C ALA A 357 -4.24 11.91 -13.56
N THR A 358 -4.55 12.53 -14.70
CA THR A 358 -4.97 11.85 -15.92
C THR A 358 -3.86 10.95 -16.50
N LEU A 359 -2.60 11.39 -16.48
CA LEU A 359 -1.46 10.54 -16.87
C LEU A 359 -1.31 9.33 -15.95
N THR A 360 -1.53 9.51 -14.64
CA THR A 360 -1.55 8.41 -13.65
C THR A 360 -2.66 7.41 -13.97
N LEU A 361 -3.86 7.90 -14.31
CA LEU A 361 -4.99 7.07 -14.74
C LEU A 361 -4.68 6.30 -16.04
N ILE A 362 -4.10 6.97 -17.04
CA ILE A 362 -3.69 6.35 -18.31
C ILE A 362 -2.67 5.24 -18.08
N ALA A 363 -1.66 5.47 -17.23
CA ALA A 363 -0.68 4.44 -16.87
C ALA A 363 -1.36 3.18 -16.28
N GLY A 364 -2.35 3.37 -15.40
CA GLY A 364 -3.14 2.25 -14.86
C GLY A 364 -3.94 1.50 -15.92
N LYS A 365 -4.61 2.22 -16.83
CA LYS A 365 -5.38 1.65 -17.95
C LYS A 365 -4.50 0.93 -18.97
N LEU A 366 -3.24 1.35 -19.12
CA LEU A 366 -2.23 0.67 -19.95
C LEU A 366 -1.61 -0.56 -19.26
N ASN A 367 -2.02 -0.91 -18.04
CA ASN A 367 -1.41 -1.98 -17.24
C ASN A 367 0.07 -1.73 -16.97
N LEU A 368 0.45 -0.48 -16.69
CA LEU A 368 1.79 -0.05 -16.32
C LEU A 368 1.87 0.27 -14.82
N PRO A 369 1.81 -0.73 -13.93
CA PRO A 369 1.65 -0.49 -12.49
C PRO A 369 2.85 0.25 -11.87
N SER A 370 4.07 -0.03 -12.33
CA SER A 370 5.27 0.67 -11.86
C SER A 370 5.30 2.15 -12.29
N THR A 371 4.72 2.49 -13.44
CA THR A 371 4.58 3.88 -13.91
C THR A 371 3.50 4.60 -13.13
N GLN A 372 2.32 3.97 -13.01
CA GLN A 372 1.19 4.51 -12.26
C GLN A 372 1.63 4.88 -10.84
N LEU A 373 2.27 3.94 -10.14
CA LEU A 373 2.72 4.15 -8.77
C LEU A 373 3.84 5.18 -8.67
N TRP A 374 4.73 5.25 -9.66
CA TRP A 374 5.74 6.30 -9.71
C TRP A 374 5.12 7.68 -9.90
N LEU A 375 4.15 7.85 -10.80
CA LEU A 375 3.44 9.11 -11.01
C LEU A 375 2.62 9.52 -9.78
N ALA A 376 2.03 8.55 -9.06
CA ALA A 376 1.31 8.80 -7.82
C ALA A 376 2.19 9.36 -6.68
N HIS A 377 3.50 9.29 -6.85
CA HIS A 377 4.48 9.75 -5.88
C HIS A 377 5.41 10.85 -6.40
N ASN A 378 5.46 11.08 -7.71
CA ASN A 378 6.40 12.01 -8.34
C ASN A 378 5.66 12.85 -9.37
N GLY A 379 5.62 14.16 -9.18
CA GLY A 379 4.97 15.09 -10.11
C GLY A 379 5.56 16.49 -10.06
N PRO A 380 5.33 17.32 -11.09
CA PRO A 380 5.79 18.71 -11.11
C PRO A 380 5.06 19.55 -10.04
N THR A 381 5.59 20.73 -9.74
CA THR A 381 4.93 21.69 -8.84
C THR A 381 3.50 21.98 -9.31
N GLY A 382 2.53 21.87 -8.39
CA GLY A 382 1.10 22.05 -8.69
C GLY A 382 0.38 20.78 -9.17
N ALA A 383 1.10 19.68 -9.39
CA ALA A 383 0.48 18.40 -9.70
C ALA A 383 -0.30 17.86 -8.50
N ARG A 384 -1.39 17.16 -8.80
CA ARG A 384 -2.19 16.42 -7.83
C ARG A 384 -2.22 14.95 -8.22
N THR A 385 -2.38 14.10 -7.24
CA THR A 385 -2.63 12.67 -7.41
C THR A 385 -3.71 12.25 -6.44
N THR A 386 -4.47 11.22 -6.80
CA THR A 386 -5.54 10.68 -5.96
C THR A 386 -5.04 9.48 -5.17
N ALA A 387 -5.78 9.11 -4.13
CA ALA A 387 -5.51 7.87 -3.40
C ALA A 387 -5.51 6.65 -4.34
N GLU A 388 -6.45 6.55 -5.29
CA GLU A 388 -6.54 5.46 -6.27
C GLU A 388 -5.30 5.34 -7.16
N GLY A 389 -4.62 6.45 -7.45
CA GLY A 389 -3.35 6.46 -8.16
C GLY A 389 -2.30 5.55 -7.51
N ARG A 390 -2.36 5.37 -6.19
CA ARG A 390 -1.42 4.54 -5.40
C ARG A 390 -1.80 3.05 -5.35
N TYR A 391 -2.88 2.65 -6.02
CA TYR A 391 -3.38 1.26 -6.04
C TYR A 391 -3.46 0.72 -7.47
N PRO A 392 -2.33 0.33 -8.08
CA PRO A 392 -2.34 -0.29 -9.41
C PRO A 392 -3.11 -1.62 -9.41
N ALA A 393 -3.92 -1.84 -10.44
CA ALA A 393 -4.71 -3.07 -10.60
C ALA A 393 -4.66 -3.58 -12.05
N PRO A 394 -3.50 -4.09 -12.53
CA PRO A 394 -3.36 -4.55 -13.91
C PRO A 394 -4.42 -5.60 -14.26
N SER A 395 -5.16 -5.36 -15.33
CA SER A 395 -6.21 -6.24 -15.84
C SER A 395 -5.65 -7.47 -16.55
N THR A 396 -4.49 -7.34 -17.20
CA THR A 396 -3.81 -8.41 -17.96
C THR A 396 -3.04 -9.40 -17.07
N TRP A 397 -2.82 -9.05 -15.81
CA TRP A 397 -2.10 -9.92 -14.88
C TRP A 397 -3.09 -10.91 -14.27
N ILE A 398 -3.06 -12.14 -14.77
CA ILE A 398 -3.92 -13.24 -14.34
C ILE A 398 -3.01 -14.37 -13.84
N PRO A 399 -3.23 -14.92 -12.63
CA PRO A 399 -2.49 -16.08 -12.15
C PRO A 399 -2.66 -17.27 -13.10
N GLN A 400 -1.62 -18.10 -13.24
CA GLN A 400 -1.61 -19.20 -14.23
C GLN A 400 -2.80 -20.17 -14.05
N GLY A 401 -3.19 -20.47 -12.80
CA GLY A 401 -4.34 -21.30 -12.47
C GLY A 401 -5.64 -20.52 -12.22
N GLY A 402 -5.70 -19.24 -12.62
CA GLY A 402 -6.82 -18.35 -12.33
C GLY A 402 -6.86 -17.82 -10.90
N TRP A 403 -7.87 -16.99 -10.62
CA TRP A 403 -8.06 -16.39 -9.29
C TRP A 403 -8.72 -17.37 -8.33
N ARG A 404 -8.10 -17.60 -7.16
CA ARG A 404 -8.65 -18.40 -6.04
C ARG A 404 -8.69 -17.63 -4.73
N VAL A 405 -7.81 -16.64 -4.59
CA VAL A 405 -7.88 -15.61 -3.56
C VAL A 405 -8.47 -14.35 -4.17
N ASP A 406 -9.20 -13.56 -3.38
CA ASP A 406 -9.75 -12.29 -3.86
C ASP A 406 -8.63 -11.42 -4.47
N LYS A 407 -8.84 -11.00 -5.73
CA LYS A 407 -7.88 -10.19 -6.51
C LYS A 407 -7.38 -8.95 -5.75
N SER A 408 -8.26 -8.28 -5.00
CA SER A 408 -7.92 -7.10 -4.20
C SER A 408 -6.95 -7.46 -3.06
N LEU A 409 -7.04 -8.66 -2.48
CA LEU A 409 -6.11 -9.12 -1.43
C LEU A 409 -4.74 -9.46 -2.02
N VAL A 410 -4.71 -10.13 -3.17
CA VAL A 410 -3.46 -10.44 -3.89
C VAL A 410 -2.70 -9.15 -4.24
N PHE A 411 -3.39 -8.15 -4.77
CA PHE A 411 -2.78 -6.86 -5.07
C PHE A 411 -2.39 -6.06 -3.82
N ALA A 412 -3.14 -6.18 -2.72
CA ALA A 412 -2.75 -5.59 -1.44
C ALA A 412 -1.40 -6.12 -0.93
N HIS A 413 -1.19 -7.45 -1.04
CA HIS A 413 0.10 -8.07 -0.76
C HIS A 413 1.17 -7.61 -1.77
N ALA A 414 0.88 -7.66 -3.09
CA ALA A 414 1.84 -7.23 -4.12
C ALA A 414 2.35 -5.79 -3.94
N LEU A 415 1.45 -4.87 -3.55
CA LEU A 415 1.80 -3.49 -3.25
C LEU A 415 2.77 -3.40 -2.07
N GLN A 416 2.47 -4.13 -0.99
CA GLN A 416 3.29 -4.10 0.22
C GLN A 416 4.63 -4.82 0.06
N GLU A 417 4.66 -5.93 -0.69
CA GLU A 417 5.83 -6.80 -0.82
C GLU A 417 6.87 -6.26 -1.80
N SER A 418 6.44 -5.73 -2.95
CA SER A 418 7.37 -5.36 -4.02
C SER A 418 7.14 -3.98 -4.61
N ASN A 419 6.07 -3.27 -4.19
CA ASN A 419 5.65 -2.04 -4.86
C ASN A 419 5.43 -2.26 -6.37
N PHE A 420 4.85 -3.42 -6.73
CA PHE A 420 4.66 -3.90 -8.10
C PHE A 420 5.94 -4.13 -8.92
N ARG A 421 7.11 -4.28 -8.29
CA ARG A 421 8.36 -4.59 -8.99
C ARG A 421 8.47 -6.10 -9.25
N VAL A 422 8.27 -6.49 -10.51
CA VAL A 422 8.28 -7.91 -10.93
C VAL A 422 9.62 -8.61 -10.75
N ASN A 423 10.74 -7.86 -10.77
CA ASN A 423 12.10 -8.39 -10.61
C ASN A 423 12.66 -8.20 -9.19
N ALA A 424 11.84 -7.81 -8.20
CA ALA A 424 12.30 -7.57 -6.84
C ALA A 424 12.89 -8.84 -6.21
N THR A 425 14.03 -8.70 -5.54
CA THR A 425 14.66 -9.77 -4.75
C THR A 425 15.01 -9.23 -3.37
N SER A 426 14.51 -9.86 -2.30
CA SER A 426 14.87 -9.48 -0.94
C SER A 426 16.24 -10.00 -0.54
N ALA A 427 16.80 -9.48 0.56
CA ALA A 427 18.05 -9.98 1.14
C ALA A 427 17.97 -11.47 1.53
N ALA A 428 16.78 -11.95 1.91
CA ALA A 428 16.54 -13.36 2.25
C ALA A 428 16.32 -14.25 1.00
N GLY A 429 16.28 -13.65 -0.21
CA GLY A 429 16.09 -14.37 -1.47
C GLY A 429 14.63 -14.56 -1.89
N ALA A 430 13.68 -13.85 -1.29
CA ALA A 430 12.29 -13.79 -1.74
C ALA A 430 12.21 -13.08 -3.10
N ARG A 431 11.34 -13.53 -4.02
CA ARG A 431 11.36 -13.04 -5.41
C ARG A 431 10.00 -12.57 -5.92
N GLY A 432 10.07 -11.55 -6.76
CA GLY A 432 8.98 -11.04 -7.59
C GLY A 432 7.84 -10.38 -6.81
N LEU A 433 6.67 -10.38 -7.43
CA LEU A 433 5.58 -9.48 -7.11
C LEU A 433 5.07 -9.58 -5.66
N MET A 434 4.87 -10.80 -5.17
CA MET A 434 4.41 -11.11 -3.82
C MET A 434 5.56 -11.60 -2.92
N GLN A 435 6.82 -11.38 -3.33
CA GLN A 435 8.02 -11.83 -2.61
C GLN A 435 7.93 -13.30 -2.16
N VAL A 436 7.69 -14.20 -3.11
CA VAL A 436 7.60 -15.64 -2.85
C VAL A 436 9.00 -16.22 -2.71
N MET A 437 9.24 -16.98 -1.64
CA MET A 437 10.48 -17.73 -1.46
C MET A 437 10.56 -18.89 -2.49
N PRO A 438 11.71 -19.11 -3.16
CA PRO A 438 11.85 -20.23 -4.09
C PRO A 438 11.52 -21.60 -3.47
N ALA A 439 11.94 -21.83 -2.22
CA ALA A 439 11.61 -23.05 -1.48
C ALA A 439 10.08 -23.20 -1.26
N THR A 440 9.39 -22.12 -0.93
CA THR A 440 7.92 -22.12 -0.80
C THR A 440 7.26 -22.47 -2.12
N ALA A 441 7.70 -21.87 -3.24
CA ALA A 441 7.16 -22.17 -4.57
C ALA A 441 7.34 -23.67 -4.93
N GLN A 442 8.51 -24.24 -4.65
CA GLN A 442 8.76 -25.67 -4.86
C GLN A 442 7.86 -26.56 -4.00
N ILE A 443 7.67 -26.24 -2.73
CA ILE A 443 6.75 -27.00 -1.85
C ILE A 443 5.31 -26.88 -2.38
N MET A 444 4.88 -25.69 -2.81
CA MET A 444 3.53 -25.48 -3.31
C MET A 444 3.28 -26.23 -4.63
N ALA A 445 4.26 -26.30 -5.52
CA ALA A 445 4.18 -27.11 -6.74
C ALA A 445 4.02 -28.61 -6.41
N ARG A 446 4.90 -29.13 -5.53
CA ARG A 446 4.85 -30.55 -5.11
C ARG A 446 3.52 -30.92 -4.46
N ASN A 447 2.94 -30.03 -3.66
CA ASN A 447 1.63 -30.26 -3.04
C ASN A 447 0.49 -30.39 -4.06
N LYS A 448 0.67 -29.88 -5.28
CA LYS A 448 -0.27 -30.07 -6.41
C LYS A 448 0.07 -31.29 -7.27
N GLY A 449 1.11 -32.05 -6.93
CA GLY A 449 1.62 -33.14 -7.77
C GLY A 449 2.40 -32.65 -8.99
N GLU A 450 2.84 -31.39 -9.00
CA GLU A 450 3.49 -30.75 -10.14
C GLU A 450 4.96 -30.41 -9.83
N ALA A 451 5.78 -30.31 -10.88
CA ALA A 451 7.10 -29.70 -10.78
C ALA A 451 6.97 -28.18 -10.82
N PHE A 452 7.83 -27.46 -10.08
CA PHE A 452 7.90 -26.01 -10.23
C PHE A 452 8.42 -25.66 -11.63
N THR A 453 7.61 -24.98 -12.42
CA THR A 453 7.97 -24.47 -13.75
C THR A 453 7.78 -22.95 -13.83
N GLY A 454 8.60 -22.30 -14.66
CA GLY A 454 8.49 -20.86 -14.93
C GLY A 454 9.41 -19.99 -14.06
N SER A 455 9.20 -18.68 -14.15
CA SER A 455 10.01 -17.67 -13.46
C SER A 455 9.17 -16.93 -12.43
N LEU A 456 9.68 -16.79 -11.20
CA LEU A 456 9.05 -15.94 -10.17
C LEU A 456 9.08 -14.44 -10.53
N ALA A 457 9.79 -14.05 -11.59
CA ALA A 457 9.68 -12.71 -12.18
C ALA A 457 8.44 -12.53 -13.08
N SER A 458 7.80 -13.62 -13.52
CA SER A 458 6.52 -13.55 -14.23
C SER A 458 5.40 -13.24 -13.23
N PRO A 459 4.61 -12.16 -13.41
CA PRO A 459 3.50 -11.85 -12.52
C PRO A 459 2.49 -12.99 -12.40
N SER A 460 2.19 -13.68 -13.51
CA SER A 460 1.24 -14.80 -13.55
C SER A 460 1.70 -15.97 -12.68
N VAL A 461 2.96 -16.36 -12.80
CA VAL A 461 3.57 -17.45 -12.01
C VAL A 461 3.72 -17.03 -10.55
N ASN A 462 4.17 -15.81 -10.28
CA ASN A 462 4.39 -15.31 -8.93
C ASN A 462 3.07 -15.26 -8.13
N MET A 463 2.00 -14.72 -8.73
CA MET A 463 0.69 -14.67 -8.10
C MET A 463 0.09 -16.06 -7.91
N GLU A 464 0.32 -17.01 -8.81
CA GLU A 464 -0.14 -18.39 -8.64
C GLU A 464 0.43 -19.04 -7.37
N TYR A 465 1.75 -18.93 -7.17
CA TYR A 465 2.40 -19.47 -5.98
C TYR A 465 2.14 -18.64 -4.72
N GLY A 466 2.01 -17.32 -4.84
CA GLY A 466 1.63 -16.44 -3.74
C GLY A 466 0.22 -16.76 -3.22
N GLN A 467 -0.75 -16.95 -4.11
CA GLN A 467 -2.10 -17.40 -3.74
C GLN A 467 -2.06 -18.77 -3.06
N SER A 468 -1.33 -19.72 -3.63
CA SER A 468 -1.21 -21.08 -3.05
C SER A 468 -0.65 -21.04 -1.63
N TYR A 469 0.31 -20.15 -1.37
CA TYR A 469 0.86 -19.96 -0.02
C TYR A 469 -0.16 -19.30 0.92
N ILE A 470 -0.91 -18.30 0.48
CA ILE A 470 -1.99 -17.69 1.26
C ILE A 470 -3.07 -18.73 1.62
N GLU A 471 -3.46 -19.59 0.68
CA GLU A 471 -4.43 -20.68 0.91
C GLU A 471 -3.91 -21.65 1.96
N LYS A 472 -2.63 -22.07 1.87
CA LYS A 472 -2.00 -22.89 2.91
C LYS A 472 -2.10 -22.21 4.28
N LEU A 473 -1.76 -20.93 4.38
CA LEU A 473 -1.79 -20.19 5.65
C LEU A 473 -3.21 -20.02 6.19
N ARG A 474 -4.21 -19.81 5.32
CA ARG A 474 -5.63 -19.78 5.68
C ARG A 474 -6.07 -21.08 6.35
N ASP A 475 -5.60 -22.21 5.85
CA ASP A 475 -6.06 -23.53 6.30
C ASP A 475 -5.28 -24.05 7.52
N MET A 476 -4.29 -23.30 8.03
CA MET A 476 -3.54 -23.64 9.24
C MET A 476 -4.32 -23.32 10.52
N SER A 477 -4.22 -24.21 11.51
CA SER A 477 -4.87 -24.03 12.82
C SER A 477 -4.43 -22.75 13.54
N GLN A 478 -3.17 -22.34 13.37
CA GLN A 478 -2.63 -21.11 13.96
C GLN A 478 -3.38 -19.85 13.53
N THR A 479 -3.85 -19.81 12.28
CA THR A 479 -4.59 -18.66 11.75
C THR A 479 -6.08 -18.82 11.99
N GLY A 480 -6.58 -20.06 12.05
CA GLY A 480 -8.01 -20.36 12.15
C GLY A 480 -8.83 -19.79 11.00
N GLY A 481 -8.20 -19.53 9.85
CA GLY A 481 -8.81 -18.82 8.73
C GLY A 481 -9.19 -17.37 9.02
N LEU A 482 -8.65 -16.75 10.07
CA LEU A 482 -8.91 -15.34 10.41
C LEU A 482 -7.97 -14.43 9.62
N LEU A 483 -8.53 -13.51 8.84
CA LEU A 483 -7.80 -12.74 7.83
C LEU A 483 -6.55 -12.00 8.40
N PRO A 484 -6.63 -11.25 9.53
CA PRO A 484 -5.46 -10.61 10.13
C PRO A 484 -4.36 -11.59 10.51
N LYS A 485 -4.71 -12.80 10.98
CA LYS A 485 -3.74 -13.84 11.34
C LYS A 485 -3.12 -14.45 10.09
N VAL A 486 -3.89 -14.67 9.02
CA VAL A 486 -3.35 -15.13 7.73
C VAL A 486 -2.34 -14.13 7.17
N ILE A 487 -2.68 -12.84 7.19
CA ILE A 487 -1.78 -11.76 6.74
C ILE A 487 -0.52 -11.71 7.61
N ALA A 488 -0.65 -11.83 8.94
CA ALA A 488 0.50 -11.87 9.84
C ALA A 488 1.41 -13.07 9.55
N ALA A 489 0.83 -14.25 9.34
CA ALA A 489 1.57 -15.48 9.05
C ALA A 489 2.26 -15.45 7.68
N TYR A 490 1.75 -14.68 6.72
CA TYR A 490 2.43 -14.46 5.44
C TYR A 490 3.78 -13.76 5.65
N ASN A 491 3.80 -12.73 6.51
CA ASN A 491 4.99 -11.93 6.77
C ASN A 491 6.01 -12.61 7.71
N CYS A 492 5.56 -13.22 8.81
CA CYS A 492 6.46 -13.76 9.85
C CYS A 492 6.47 -15.29 9.96
N GLY A 493 5.72 -15.99 9.11
CA GLY A 493 5.46 -17.41 9.26
C GLY A 493 4.39 -17.71 10.32
N PRO A 494 3.91 -18.96 10.40
CA PRO A 494 2.84 -19.36 11.33
C PRO A 494 3.32 -19.56 12.77
N ALA A 495 4.60 -19.89 12.99
CA ALA A 495 5.11 -20.26 14.33
C ALA A 495 4.97 -19.16 15.40
N PRO A 496 5.22 -17.85 15.12
CA PRO A 496 5.00 -16.80 16.11
C PRO A 496 3.55 -16.69 16.58
N LEU A 497 2.58 -17.09 15.75
CA LEU A 497 1.16 -16.99 16.09
C LEU A 497 0.77 -17.96 17.21
N ASP A 498 1.44 -19.10 17.35
CA ASP A 498 1.18 -20.03 18.47
C ASP A 498 1.39 -19.32 19.82
N ARG A 499 2.52 -18.60 19.95
CA ARG A 499 2.80 -17.78 21.14
C ARG A 499 1.80 -16.64 21.31
N TRP A 500 1.40 -15.97 20.22
CA TRP A 500 0.45 -14.85 20.31
C TRP A 500 -0.96 -15.30 20.70
N ASN A 501 -1.41 -16.43 20.17
CA ASN A 501 -2.70 -17.04 20.49
C ASN A 501 -2.77 -17.49 21.95
N ALA A 502 -1.64 -17.87 22.55
CA ALA A 502 -1.53 -18.29 23.95
C ALA A 502 -1.59 -17.14 24.97
N ARG A 503 -1.54 -15.86 24.55
CA ARG A 503 -1.49 -14.68 25.46
C ARG A 503 -2.81 -14.32 26.15
N GLY A 504 -3.84 -15.16 26.02
CA GLY A 504 -5.06 -15.05 26.80
C GLY A 504 -6.29 -14.64 26.01
N GLU A 505 -7.44 -14.85 26.64
CA GLU A 505 -8.76 -14.78 26.01
C GLU A 505 -9.15 -13.37 25.56
N ALA A 506 -8.77 -12.32 26.30
CA ALA A 506 -9.10 -10.94 25.96
C ALA A 506 -8.58 -10.54 24.56
N LEU A 507 -7.37 -11.00 24.21
CA LEU A 507 -6.81 -10.80 22.88
C LEU A 507 -7.52 -11.63 21.81
N ASN A 508 -7.89 -12.86 22.14
CA ASN A 508 -8.58 -13.73 21.21
C ASN A 508 -10.03 -13.31 20.95
N ARG A 509 -10.63 -12.44 21.78
CA ARG A 509 -11.98 -11.89 21.58
C ARG A 509 -12.03 -10.53 20.86
N ASP A 510 -10.95 -9.73 20.91
CA ASP A 510 -10.89 -8.41 20.25
C ASP A 510 -9.82 -8.41 19.13
N PRO A 511 -10.24 -8.40 17.84
CA PRO A 511 -9.31 -8.47 16.72
C PRO A 511 -8.38 -7.25 16.61
N LEU A 512 -8.84 -6.05 17.00
CA LEU A 512 -8.01 -4.85 16.95
C LEU A 512 -6.97 -4.89 18.07
N LEU A 513 -7.36 -5.33 19.26
CA LEU A 513 -6.42 -5.51 20.37
C LEU A 513 -5.36 -6.55 20.03
N TYR A 514 -5.75 -7.65 19.37
CA TYR A 514 -4.82 -8.66 18.87
C TYR A 514 -3.81 -8.07 17.88
N ILE A 515 -4.29 -7.34 16.86
CA ILE A 515 -3.42 -6.68 15.87
C ILE A 515 -2.42 -5.77 16.58
N GLU A 516 -2.88 -4.93 17.50
CA GLU A 516 -2.01 -4.02 18.26
C GLU A 516 -1.04 -4.73 19.21
N SER A 517 -1.31 -5.98 19.57
CA SER A 517 -0.47 -6.80 20.46
C SER A 517 0.50 -7.73 19.71
N ILE A 518 0.56 -7.69 18.38
CA ILE A 518 1.54 -8.44 17.59
C ILE A 518 2.95 -7.98 18.00
N SER A 519 3.78 -8.88 18.53
CA SER A 519 5.09 -8.49 19.10
C SER A 519 6.07 -7.98 18.07
N TYR A 520 6.04 -8.55 16.87
CA TYR A 520 6.93 -8.12 15.81
C TYR A 520 6.42 -6.80 15.25
N TRP A 521 7.19 -5.74 15.49
CA TRP A 521 6.89 -4.40 15.01
C TRP A 521 6.55 -4.40 13.51
N GLU A 522 7.39 -5.06 12.71
CA GLU A 522 7.24 -5.12 11.26
C GLU A 522 5.93 -5.81 10.88
N THR A 523 5.63 -6.96 11.48
CA THR A 523 4.39 -7.69 11.22
C THR A 523 3.15 -6.93 11.67
N ARG A 524 3.22 -6.18 12.77
CA ARG A 524 2.11 -5.33 13.22
C ARG A 524 1.77 -4.27 12.18
N GLY A 525 2.77 -3.54 11.70
CA GLY A 525 2.60 -2.55 10.63
C GLY A 525 2.20 -3.18 9.29
N TYR A 526 2.70 -4.37 9.00
CA TYR A 526 2.35 -5.13 7.79
C TYR A 526 0.86 -5.48 7.77
N VAL A 527 0.30 -5.99 8.87
CA VAL A 527 -1.12 -6.37 8.96
C VAL A 527 -2.02 -5.17 8.73
N THR A 528 -1.77 -4.05 9.41
CA THR A 528 -2.59 -2.84 9.22
C THR A 528 -2.48 -2.30 7.81
N THR A 529 -1.27 -2.32 7.23
CA THR A 529 -1.02 -1.84 5.86
C THR A 529 -1.70 -2.71 4.80
N VAL A 530 -1.57 -4.04 4.87
CA VAL A 530 -2.21 -4.94 3.90
C VAL A 530 -3.73 -4.90 4.03
N MET A 531 -4.29 -4.83 5.23
CA MET A 531 -5.74 -4.67 5.42
C MET A 531 -6.25 -3.36 4.84
N ARG A 532 -5.56 -2.25 5.10
CA ARG A 532 -5.89 -0.95 4.48
C ARG A 532 -5.84 -1.05 2.96
N ASN A 533 -4.73 -1.56 2.41
CA ASN A 533 -4.57 -1.70 0.96
C ASN A 533 -5.70 -2.58 0.37
N TYR A 534 -6.08 -3.66 1.06
CA TYR A 534 -7.16 -4.53 0.63
C TYR A 534 -8.50 -3.79 0.54
N TRP A 535 -8.82 -2.95 1.53
CA TRP A 535 -10.04 -2.14 1.51
C TRP A 535 -10.02 -1.08 0.41
N MET A 536 -8.88 -0.45 0.17
CA MET A 536 -8.72 0.53 -0.92
C MET A 536 -8.93 -0.14 -2.29
N TYR A 537 -8.36 -1.33 -2.50
CA TYR A 537 -8.62 -2.11 -3.71
C TYR A 537 -10.07 -2.57 -3.84
N GLN A 538 -10.73 -2.95 -2.74
CA GLN A 538 -12.16 -3.30 -2.76
C GLN A 538 -13.03 -2.09 -3.11
N GLN A 539 -12.73 -0.92 -2.52
CA GLN A 539 -13.41 0.33 -2.81
C GLN A 539 -13.25 0.73 -4.28
N GLN A 540 -12.03 0.69 -4.82
CA GLN A 540 -11.74 0.96 -6.22
C GLN A 540 -12.50 0.01 -7.15
N ALA A 541 -12.66 -1.25 -6.75
CA ALA A 541 -13.44 -2.25 -7.48
C ALA A 541 -14.98 -2.14 -7.25
N GLY A 542 -15.45 -1.16 -6.47
CA GLY A 542 -16.87 -1.01 -6.12
C GLY A 542 -17.42 -2.15 -5.25
N LYS A 543 -16.55 -2.93 -4.60
CA LYS A 543 -16.91 -4.06 -3.73
C LYS A 543 -17.19 -3.59 -2.31
N LYS A 544 -18.09 -4.28 -1.62
CA LYS A 544 -18.27 -4.13 -0.16
C LYS A 544 -17.04 -4.63 0.59
N THR A 545 -16.68 -3.95 1.67
CA THR A 545 -15.49 -4.22 2.49
C THR A 545 -15.85 -5.00 3.76
N ALA A 546 -16.35 -6.23 3.60
CA ALA A 546 -16.88 -7.04 4.70
C ALA A 546 -15.90 -7.23 5.88
N SER A 547 -14.59 -7.32 5.61
CA SER A 547 -13.58 -7.44 6.66
C SER A 547 -13.40 -6.16 7.47
N ARG A 548 -13.60 -4.98 6.85
CA ARG A 548 -13.62 -3.68 7.53
C ARG A 548 -14.85 -3.56 8.43
N ASP A 549 -16.01 -3.91 7.89
CA ASP A 549 -17.28 -3.85 8.61
C ASP A 549 -17.28 -4.78 9.83
N ALA A 550 -16.69 -5.98 9.70
CA ALA A 550 -16.50 -6.91 10.81
C ALA A 550 -15.63 -6.29 11.93
N LEU A 551 -14.49 -5.66 11.57
CA LEU A 551 -13.63 -5.02 12.57
C LEU A 551 -14.30 -3.83 13.27
N VAL A 552 -15.10 -3.03 12.56
CA VAL A 552 -15.91 -1.96 13.16
C VAL A 552 -16.88 -2.51 14.19
N GLN A 553 -17.45 -3.70 13.94
CA GLN A 553 -18.36 -4.40 14.85
C GLN A 553 -17.63 -5.19 15.95
N GLY A 554 -16.29 -5.11 16.03
CA GLY A 554 -15.49 -5.89 16.98
C GLY A 554 -15.45 -7.40 16.68
N GLN A 555 -15.84 -7.80 15.47
CA GLN A 555 -15.86 -9.20 15.05
C GLN A 555 -14.59 -9.56 14.28
N TRP A 556 -14.16 -10.81 14.42
CA TRP A 556 -13.06 -11.35 13.65
C TRP A 556 -13.41 -11.49 12.16
N PRO A 557 -12.75 -10.76 11.25
CA PRO A 557 -12.94 -10.98 9.83
C PRO A 557 -12.35 -12.33 9.42
N LYS A 558 -13.18 -13.21 8.87
CA LYS A 558 -12.73 -14.46 8.25
C LYS A 558 -12.06 -14.16 6.90
N PHE A 559 -11.21 -15.08 6.47
CA PHE A 559 -10.62 -15.04 5.14
C PHE A 559 -11.75 -15.05 4.08
N PRO A 560 -11.69 -14.18 3.05
CA PRO A 560 -12.73 -14.11 2.02
C PRO A 560 -12.99 -15.46 1.35
N GLY A 561 -14.26 -15.83 1.21
CA GLY A 561 -14.67 -17.10 0.59
C GLY A 561 -14.64 -18.32 1.52
N ALA A 562 -14.24 -18.20 2.78
CA ALA A 562 -14.40 -19.28 3.77
C ALA A 562 -15.89 -19.51 4.07
N VAL A 563 -16.36 -20.76 3.97
CA VAL A 563 -17.75 -21.14 4.23
C VAL A 563 -18.14 -20.77 5.67
N GLN A 564 -19.29 -20.11 5.84
CA GLN A 564 -19.91 -19.91 7.15
C GLN A 564 -20.36 -21.26 7.71
N VAL A 565 -19.51 -21.94 8.47
CA VAL A 565 -20.02 -22.89 9.45
C VAL A 565 -20.54 -22.04 10.60
N ALA A 566 -21.86 -21.99 10.75
CA ALA A 566 -22.52 -21.30 11.84
C ALA A 566 -22.14 -21.97 13.16
N SER A 567 -21.13 -21.44 13.86
CA SER A 567 -20.90 -21.77 15.26
C SER A 567 -22.01 -21.12 16.07
N THR A 568 -23.10 -21.87 16.24
CA THR A 568 -24.16 -21.59 17.20
C THR A 568 -23.63 -21.88 18.60
N GLU A 569 -22.80 -20.99 19.12
CA GLU A 569 -22.66 -20.86 20.58
C GLU A 569 -23.35 -19.56 20.98
N ARG A 570 -24.64 -19.70 21.29
CA ARG A 570 -25.31 -18.76 22.19
C ARG A 570 -24.59 -18.85 23.52
N VAL A 571 -23.79 -17.84 23.85
CA VAL A 571 -23.35 -17.61 25.23
C VAL A 571 -24.60 -17.30 26.03
N GLY A 572 -25.00 -18.22 26.90
CA GLY A 572 -26.05 -18.01 27.90
C GLY A 572 -25.65 -16.91 28.87
N ASN A 573 -26.69 -16.22 29.36
CA ASN A 573 -26.73 -15.10 30.30
C ASN A 573 -25.59 -14.99 31.32
#